data_AF-A0A1X9LFM3-F1
#
_entry.id   AF-A0A1X9LFM3-F1
#
_cell.length_a   1.000
_cell.length_b   1.000
_cell.length_c   1.000
_cell.angle_alpha   90.00
_cell.angle_beta   90.00
_cell.angle_gamma   90.00
#
_symmetry.space_group_name_H-M   'P 1'
#
loop_
_entity.id
_entity.type
_entity.pdbx_description
1 polymer ?
#
loop_
_entity_poly.entity_id
_entity_poly.type
_entity_poly.pdbx_seq_one_letter_code
_entity_poly.pdbx_strand_id
1 'polypeptide(L)'
;MDAAEVERAEATLDRLRFPVCAITGPAEAVEAAGAVLDERLREYGYRRKEPENPTPSAHLYEQGGRGRSALAVAADALVTGGGSQFNLKLHVIVERTSPGELLFSVHGVDYTLRAPFDAEEAFGEALTAMTEAVPSVQRSAWFGASSLPSHLASSPAGFRALLGPAGAFWWS
;
A
#
# COMPACT_ATOMS: atom_id res chain seq x y z
N MET A 1 -29.41 -8.94 -8.84
CA MET A 1 -28.26 -8.04 -8.66
C MET A 1 -28.22 -7.14 -9.88
N ASP A 2 -28.47 -5.85 -9.69
CA ASP A 2 -28.43 -4.89 -10.79
C ASP A 2 -26.98 -4.50 -11.14
N ALA A 3 -26.76 -3.88 -12.31
CA ALA A 3 -25.42 -3.53 -12.77
C ALA A 3 -24.70 -2.54 -11.83
N ALA A 4 -25.45 -1.68 -11.14
CA ALA A 4 -24.90 -0.69 -10.20
C ALA A 4 -24.49 -1.33 -8.86
N GLU A 5 -25.13 -2.43 -8.46
CA GLU A 5 -24.71 -3.26 -7.33
C GLU A 5 -23.41 -4.01 -7.63
N VAL A 6 -23.25 -4.54 -8.85
CA VAL A 6 -22.00 -5.18 -9.29
C VAL A 6 -20.86 -4.17 -9.29
N GLU A 7 -21.05 -3.01 -9.91
CA GLU A 7 -20.02 -1.97 -9.99
C GLU A 7 -19.59 -1.48 -8.60
N ARG A 8 -20.53 -1.30 -7.66
CA ARG A 8 -20.19 -0.93 -6.28
C ARG A 8 -19.45 -2.04 -5.53
N ALA A 9 -19.82 -3.30 -5.74
CA ALA A 9 -19.13 -4.43 -5.14
C ALA A 9 -17.70 -4.55 -5.69
N GLU A 10 -17.51 -4.37 -6.99
CA GLU A 10 -16.20 -4.37 -7.64
C GLU A 10 -15.32 -3.23 -7.15
N ALA A 11 -15.84 -2.00 -7.05
CA ALA A 11 -15.11 -0.87 -6.50
C ALA A 11 -14.72 -1.08 -5.02
N THR A 12 -15.61 -1.70 -4.24
CA THR A 12 -15.34 -2.03 -2.84
C THR A 12 -14.24 -3.08 -2.73
N LEU A 13 -14.31 -4.14 -3.55
CA LEU A 13 -13.28 -5.15 -3.61
C LEU A 13 -11.95 -4.55 -4.05
N ASP A 14 -11.93 -3.73 -5.10
CA ASP A 14 -10.70 -3.10 -5.58
C ASP A 14 -10.03 -2.25 -4.51
N ARG A 15 -10.81 -1.46 -3.75
CA ARG A 15 -10.29 -0.69 -2.61
C ARG A 15 -9.73 -1.57 -1.50
N LEU A 16 -10.36 -2.69 -1.19
CA LEU A 16 -9.85 -3.63 -0.17
C LEU A 16 -8.59 -4.35 -0.65
N ARG A 17 -8.47 -4.53 -1.97
CA ARG A 17 -7.39 -5.25 -2.60
C ARG A 17 -6.14 -4.40 -2.79
N PHE A 18 -6.34 -3.26 -3.41
CA PHE A 18 -5.28 -2.34 -3.79
C PHE A 18 -5.67 -0.93 -3.31
N PRO A 19 -5.70 -0.70 -1.98
CA PRO A 19 -6.10 0.60 -1.45
C PRO A 19 -5.07 1.66 -1.82
N VAL A 20 -5.58 2.80 -2.26
CA VAL A 20 -4.82 4.01 -2.58
C VAL A 20 -5.41 5.21 -1.86
N CYS A 21 -4.55 6.05 -1.31
CA CYS A 21 -4.87 7.34 -0.74
C CYS A 21 -4.07 8.41 -1.50
N ALA A 22 -4.77 9.42 -2.02
CA ALA A 22 -4.12 10.58 -2.62
C ALA A 22 -3.84 11.64 -1.55
N ILE A 23 -2.67 12.26 -1.63
CA ILE A 23 -2.23 13.34 -0.76
C ILE A 23 -1.92 14.54 -1.66
N THR A 24 -2.65 15.63 -1.48
CA THR A 24 -2.56 16.81 -2.35
C THR A 24 -2.26 18.07 -1.57
N GLY A 25 -1.53 19.00 -2.18
CA GLY A 25 -1.18 20.27 -1.55
C GLY A 25 -0.12 21.05 -2.32
N PRO A 26 0.42 22.13 -1.75
CA PRO A 26 1.57 22.83 -2.29
C PRO A 26 2.77 21.90 -2.47
N ALA A 27 3.62 22.16 -3.47
CA ALA A 27 4.67 21.21 -3.86
C ALA A 27 5.68 20.91 -2.74
N GLU A 28 6.08 21.93 -1.98
CA GLU A 28 6.97 21.79 -0.81
C GLU A 28 6.30 21.01 0.33
N ALA A 29 4.98 21.19 0.50
CA ALA A 29 4.21 20.48 1.53
C ALA A 29 4.06 18.99 1.19
N VAL A 30 3.83 18.66 -0.08
CA VAL A 30 3.77 17.27 -0.54
C VAL A 30 5.10 16.56 -0.39
N GLU A 31 6.21 17.27 -0.63
CA GLU A 31 7.55 16.73 -0.39
C GLU A 31 7.79 16.47 1.10
N ALA A 32 7.42 17.42 1.98
CA ALA A 32 7.48 17.23 3.43
C ALA A 32 6.60 16.07 3.90
N ALA A 33 5.38 15.94 3.37
CA ALA A 33 4.48 14.83 3.68
C ALA A 33 5.07 13.47 3.29
N GLY A 34 5.73 13.39 2.13
CA GLY A 34 6.46 12.20 1.70
C GLY A 34 7.59 11.81 2.66
N ALA A 35 8.32 12.78 3.19
CA ALA A 35 9.37 12.54 4.18
C ALA A 35 8.80 12.03 5.52
N VAL A 36 7.68 12.59 5.99
CA VAL A 36 7.00 12.12 7.20
C VAL A 36 6.50 10.68 7.01
N LEU A 37 5.94 10.35 5.84
CA LEU A 37 5.50 8.97 5.56
C LEU A 37 6.66 7.98 5.52
N ASP A 38 7.80 8.36 4.94
CA ASP A 38 9.01 7.55 4.96
C ASP A 38 9.49 7.26 6.39
N GLU A 39 9.46 8.26 7.28
CA GLU A 39 9.77 8.09 8.70
C GLU A 39 8.78 7.14 9.39
N ARG A 40 7.47 7.38 9.24
CA ARG A 40 6.42 6.54 9.87
C ARG A 40 6.46 5.09 9.40
N LEU A 41 6.68 4.85 8.11
CA LEU A 41 6.82 3.50 7.57
C LEU A 41 8.00 2.76 8.21
N ARG A 42 9.13 3.44 8.42
CA ARG A 42 10.29 2.85 9.11
C ARG A 42 10.00 2.54 10.58
N GLU A 43 9.30 3.42 11.28
CA GLU A 43 8.85 3.19 12.67
C GLU A 43 7.94 1.95 12.76
N TYR A 44 7.10 1.74 11.74
CA TYR A 44 6.24 0.56 11.62
C TYR A 44 7.01 -0.68 11.13
N GLY A 45 8.33 -0.60 10.95
CA GLY A 45 9.17 -1.73 10.58
C GLY A 45 9.17 -2.08 9.09
N TYR A 46 8.62 -1.21 8.24
CA TYR A 46 8.81 -1.33 6.79
C TYR A 46 10.23 -0.95 6.42
N ARG A 47 10.78 -1.63 5.42
CA ARG A 47 12.12 -1.33 4.88
C ARG A 47 11.99 -0.86 3.45
N ARG A 48 12.71 0.22 3.11
CA ARG A 48 12.85 0.64 1.73
C ARG A 48 13.56 -0.45 0.95
N LYS A 49 13.00 -0.80 -0.21
CA LYS A 49 13.49 -1.85 -1.09
C LYS A 49 13.72 -1.26 -2.47
N GLU A 50 14.86 -1.57 -3.06
CA GLU A 50 15.08 -1.28 -4.48
C GLU A 50 14.25 -2.27 -5.31
N PRO A 51 13.32 -1.78 -6.14
CA PRO A 51 12.54 -2.62 -7.05
C PRO A 51 13.40 -3.14 -8.20
N GLU A 52 12.88 -4.11 -8.97
CA GLU A 52 13.60 -4.64 -10.14
C GLU A 52 13.71 -3.57 -11.24
N ASN A 53 12.65 -2.79 -11.43
CA ASN A 53 12.61 -1.69 -12.40
C ASN A 53 12.32 -0.36 -11.67
N PRO A 54 13.34 0.31 -11.10
CA PRO A 54 13.14 1.51 -10.30
C PRO A 54 12.62 2.69 -11.11
N THR A 55 11.78 3.50 -10.44
CA THR A 55 11.29 4.76 -10.96
C THR A 55 11.73 5.89 -10.03
N PRO A 56 12.13 7.06 -10.55
CA PRO A 56 12.54 8.18 -9.71
C PRO A 56 11.35 8.80 -8.94
N SER A 57 10.12 8.51 -9.37
CA SER A 57 8.89 9.03 -8.77
C SER A 57 8.35 8.17 -7.64
N ALA A 58 8.79 6.91 -7.47
CA ALA A 58 8.21 6.00 -6.50
C ALA A 58 9.24 5.38 -5.56
N HIS A 59 8.89 5.31 -4.29
CA HIS A 59 9.61 4.53 -3.30
C HIS A 59 8.80 3.29 -2.92
N LEU A 60 9.45 2.13 -2.94
CA LEU A 60 8.86 0.86 -2.53
C LEU A 60 9.32 0.48 -1.13
N TYR A 61 8.37 0.10 -0.29
CA TYR A 61 8.58 -0.35 1.07
C TYR A 61 8.02 -1.75 1.24
N GLU A 62 8.75 -2.63 1.92
CA GLU A 62 8.35 -4.01 2.19
C GLU A 62 8.32 -4.24 3.71
N GLN A 63 7.25 -4.86 4.20
CA GLN A 63 7.17 -5.42 5.55
C GLN A 63 6.76 -6.90 5.44
N GLY A 64 7.50 -7.76 6.13
CA GLY A 64 7.39 -9.22 5.96
C GLY A 64 8.34 -9.77 4.89
N GLY A 65 8.70 -11.06 5.00
CA GLY A 65 9.84 -11.67 4.31
C GLY A 65 10.84 -12.28 5.30
N ARG A 66 11.76 -13.16 4.85
CA ARG A 66 12.62 -14.01 5.71
C ARG A 66 13.17 -13.26 6.92
N GLY A 67 12.56 -13.49 8.09
CA GLY A 67 12.93 -12.87 9.37
C GLY A 67 11.77 -12.21 10.15
N ARG A 68 10.62 -12.86 10.32
CA ARG A 68 9.55 -12.38 11.22
C ARG A 68 9.98 -12.47 12.68
N SER A 69 9.63 -11.45 13.48
CA SER A 69 9.80 -11.47 14.95
C SER A 69 8.91 -12.55 15.58
N ALA A 70 9.35 -13.10 16.72
CA ALA A 70 8.70 -14.25 17.37
C ALA A 70 7.20 -14.04 17.69
N LEU A 71 6.77 -12.80 17.92
CA LEU A 71 5.37 -12.44 18.16
C LEU A 71 4.48 -12.60 16.92
N ALA A 72 5.00 -12.28 15.73
CA ALA A 72 4.25 -12.44 14.47
C ALA A 72 4.11 -13.92 14.08
N VAL A 73 5.09 -14.76 14.42
CA VAL A 73 5.00 -16.22 14.25
C VAL A 73 3.95 -16.83 15.19
N ALA A 74 3.83 -16.32 16.42
CA ALA A 74 2.84 -16.78 17.38
C ALA A 74 1.40 -16.42 16.97
N ALA A 75 1.19 -15.20 16.43
CA ALA A 75 -0.10 -14.80 15.88
C ALA A 75 -0.49 -15.66 14.65
N ASP A 76 0.46 -15.93 13.76
CA ASP A 76 0.28 -16.77 12.57
C ASP A 76 -0.08 -18.23 12.95
N ALA A 77 0.56 -18.78 13.99
CA ALA A 77 0.27 -20.11 14.50
C ALA A 77 -1.11 -20.23 15.19
N LEU A 78 -1.57 -19.17 15.86
CA LEU A 78 -2.88 -19.14 16.52
C LEU A 78 -4.03 -19.00 15.52
N VAL A 79 -3.80 -18.32 14.39
CA VAL A 79 -4.84 -18.06 13.37
C VAL A 79 -4.97 -19.21 12.36
N THR A 80 -3.86 -19.91 12.03
CA THR A 80 -3.86 -20.87 10.90
C THR A 80 -4.23 -22.30 11.26
N GLY A 81 -4.43 -22.66 12.54
CA GLY A 81 -4.94 -23.99 12.91
C GLY A 81 -4.13 -25.18 12.37
N GLY A 82 -2.82 -24.98 12.13
CA GLY A 82 -1.91 -25.99 11.61
C GLY A 82 -1.91 -26.08 10.09
N GLY A 83 -0.87 -25.51 9.46
CA GLY A 83 -0.40 -25.97 8.15
C GLY A 83 -0.48 -24.98 7.01
N SER A 84 0.20 -23.83 7.12
CA SER A 84 1.11 -23.27 6.09
C SER A 84 1.55 -21.87 6.51
N GLN A 85 2.86 -21.66 6.66
CA GLN A 85 3.46 -20.35 6.88
C GLN A 85 3.42 -19.56 5.57
N PHE A 86 2.36 -18.77 5.32
CA PHE A 86 2.39 -17.82 4.22
C PHE A 86 3.18 -16.58 4.69
N ASN A 87 4.34 -16.37 4.06
CA ASN A 87 5.12 -15.15 4.24
C ASN A 87 4.34 -13.98 3.62
N LEU A 88 3.36 -13.41 4.34
CA LEU A 88 2.68 -12.21 3.87
C LEU A 88 3.74 -11.10 3.78
N LYS A 89 3.99 -10.64 2.55
CA LYS A 89 4.82 -9.48 2.23
C LYS A 89 3.91 -8.34 1.83
N LEU A 90 3.76 -7.37 2.70
CA LEU A 90 3.04 -6.14 2.40
C LEU A 90 3.98 -5.17 1.68
N HIS A 91 3.54 -4.69 0.52
CA HIS A 91 4.26 -3.67 -0.23
C HIS A 91 3.50 -2.36 -0.11
N VAL A 92 4.19 -1.30 0.32
CA VAL A 92 3.67 0.06 0.31
C VAL A 92 4.46 0.85 -0.72
N ILE A 93 3.77 1.62 -1.54
CA ILE A 93 4.37 2.53 -2.50
C ILE A 93 4.01 3.95 -2.11
N VAL A 94 5.03 4.80 -2.09
CA VAL A 94 4.89 6.25 -1.95
C VAL A 94 5.36 6.84 -3.27
N GLU A 95 4.42 7.31 -4.09
CA GLU A 95 4.66 7.73 -5.48
C GLU A 95 4.27 9.18 -5.72
N ARG A 96 5.19 10.01 -6.20
CA ARG A 96 4.93 11.38 -6.62
C ARG A 96 4.45 11.40 -8.07
N THR A 97 3.16 11.65 -8.28
CA THR A 97 2.54 11.74 -9.61
C THR A 97 2.67 13.13 -10.22
N SER A 98 2.73 14.16 -9.38
CA SER A 98 2.95 15.55 -9.79
C SER A 98 3.63 16.36 -8.67
N PRO A 99 4.06 17.61 -8.91
CA PRO A 99 4.64 18.44 -7.85
C PRO A 99 3.73 18.55 -6.62
N GLY A 100 2.42 18.66 -6.81
CA GLY A 100 1.42 18.84 -5.75
C GLY A 100 0.59 17.60 -5.44
N GLU A 101 1.03 16.40 -5.87
CA GLU A 101 0.32 15.15 -5.58
C GLU A 101 1.28 14.00 -5.29
N LEU A 102 0.94 13.25 -4.24
CA LEU A 102 1.57 12.01 -3.82
C LEU A 102 0.49 10.94 -3.66
N LEU A 103 0.73 9.74 -4.18
CA LEU A 103 -0.08 8.56 -3.92
C LEU A 103 0.60 7.70 -2.86
N PHE A 104 -0.19 7.29 -1.86
CA PHE A 104 0.15 6.26 -0.91
C PHE A 104 -0.68 5.03 -1.23
N SER A 105 -0.06 3.96 -1.72
CA SER A 105 -0.75 2.75 -2.16
C SER A 105 -0.21 1.50 -1.49
N VAL A 106 -1.08 0.51 -1.29
CA VAL A 106 -0.72 -0.78 -0.71
C VAL A 106 -1.00 -1.88 -1.72
N HIS A 107 -0.02 -2.74 -1.91
CA HIS A 107 -0.08 -3.90 -2.79
C HIS A 107 0.42 -5.15 -2.06
N GLY A 108 0.06 -6.31 -2.61
CA GLY A 108 0.49 -7.60 -2.06
C GLY A 108 -0.28 -8.01 -0.81
N VAL A 109 -1.56 -7.63 -0.72
CA VAL A 109 -2.48 -8.17 0.28
C VAL A 109 -2.97 -9.54 -0.21
N ASP A 110 -2.81 -10.58 0.61
CA ASP A 110 -3.35 -11.91 0.29
C ASP A 110 -4.85 -11.96 0.58
N TYR A 111 -5.65 -12.21 -0.45
CA TYR A 111 -7.12 -12.26 -0.36
C TYR A 111 -7.68 -13.60 0.12
N THR A 112 -6.82 -14.59 0.35
CA THR A 112 -7.20 -15.85 1.00
C THR A 112 -7.35 -15.70 2.52
N LEU A 113 -6.94 -14.55 3.07
CA LEU A 113 -7.17 -14.21 4.46
C LEU A 113 -8.68 -14.14 4.73
N ARG A 114 -9.10 -14.83 5.81
CA ARG A 114 -10.50 -14.85 6.26
C ARG A 114 -11.02 -13.47 6.69
N ALA A 115 -10.12 -12.50 6.87
CA ALA A 115 -10.44 -11.12 7.22
C ALA A 115 -9.96 -10.17 6.10
N PRO A 116 -10.80 -9.22 5.65
CA PRO A 116 -10.39 -8.21 4.70
C PRO A 116 -9.33 -7.28 5.33
N PHE A 117 -8.36 -6.86 4.53
CA PHE A 117 -7.39 -5.85 4.95
C PHE A 117 -8.07 -4.48 5.04
N ASP A 118 -7.97 -3.84 6.20
CA ASP A 118 -8.42 -2.46 6.41
C ASP A 118 -7.21 -1.51 6.41
N ALA A 119 -7.09 -0.71 5.35
CA ALA A 119 -6.00 0.24 5.19
C ALA A 119 -6.08 1.40 6.19
N GLU A 120 -7.28 1.78 6.64
CA GLU A 120 -7.43 2.83 7.64
C GLU A 120 -7.02 2.32 9.03
N GLU A 121 -7.34 1.06 9.36
CA GLU A 121 -6.83 0.44 10.59
C GLU A 121 -5.30 0.31 10.56
N ALA A 122 -4.73 -0.09 9.43
CA ALA A 122 -3.28 -0.31 9.30
C ALA A 122 -2.45 0.98 9.21
N PHE A 123 -2.95 2.03 8.55
CA PHE A 123 -2.17 3.23 8.21
C PHE A 123 -2.83 4.55 8.59
N GLY A 124 -4.06 4.54 9.12
CA GLY A 124 -4.79 5.76 9.47
C GLY A 124 -4.06 6.64 10.48
N GLU A 125 -3.38 6.05 11.46
CA GLU A 125 -2.55 6.78 12.43
C GLU A 125 -1.37 7.49 11.75
N ALA A 126 -0.61 6.78 10.90
CA ALA A 126 0.51 7.38 10.16
C ALA A 126 0.06 8.51 9.23
N LEU A 127 -1.07 8.33 8.54
CA LEU A 127 -1.64 9.36 7.66
C LEU A 127 -2.18 10.56 8.46
N THR A 128 -2.78 10.32 9.62
CA THR A 128 -3.24 11.39 10.52
C THR A 128 -2.06 12.19 11.07
N ALA A 129 -1.04 11.51 11.58
CA ALA A 129 0.20 12.15 12.06
C ALA A 129 0.90 12.95 10.95
N MET A 130 0.87 12.46 9.71
CA MET A 130 1.37 13.21 8.55
C MET A 130 0.57 14.49 8.31
N THR A 131 -0.76 14.43 8.31
CA THR A 131 -1.60 15.62 8.12
C THR A 131 -1.49 16.62 9.28
N GLU A 132 -1.22 16.16 10.50
CA GLU A 132 -0.97 17.04 11.65
C GLU A 132 0.41 17.71 11.55
N ALA A 133 1.44 16.99 11.08
CA ALA A 133 2.77 17.53 10.87
C ALA A 133 2.85 18.49 9.68
N VAL A 134 2.02 18.28 8.66
CA VAL A 134 1.96 19.10 7.45
C VAL A 134 0.50 19.53 7.16
N PRO A 135 -0.06 20.52 7.88
CA PRO A 135 -1.47 20.87 7.79
C PRO A 135 -1.94 21.43 6.44
N SER A 136 -1.00 21.79 5.56
CA SER A 136 -1.28 22.33 4.22
C SER A 136 -1.53 21.25 3.17
N VAL A 137 -1.38 19.96 3.51
CA VAL A 137 -1.80 18.85 2.66
C VAL A 137 -3.17 18.32 3.06
N GLN A 138 -3.86 17.70 2.11
CA GLN A 138 -5.11 16.99 2.32
C GLN A 138 -4.94 15.54 1.90
N ARG A 139 -5.59 14.62 2.61
CA ARG A 139 -5.68 13.21 2.20
C ARG A 139 -7.08 12.90 1.68
N SER A 140 -7.19 12.14 0.60
CA SER A 140 -8.47 11.64 0.10
C SER A 140 -9.00 10.51 0.99
N ALA A 141 -10.25 10.11 0.75
CA ALA A 141 -10.69 8.78 1.15
C ALA A 141 -9.90 7.71 0.37
N TRP A 142 -9.83 6.50 0.92
CA TRP A 142 -9.27 5.35 0.23
C TRP A 142 -10.11 4.98 -1.00
N PHE A 143 -9.44 4.75 -2.12
CA PHE A 143 -10.02 4.25 -3.37
C PHE A 143 -9.20 3.08 -3.92
N GLY A 144 -9.70 2.40 -4.95
CA GLY A 144 -9.06 1.24 -5.54
C GLY A 144 -8.06 1.61 -6.65
N ALA A 145 -6.92 0.93 -6.68
CA ALA A 145 -5.85 1.21 -7.64
C ALA A 145 -6.21 0.89 -9.10
N SER A 146 -7.24 0.10 -9.37
CA SER A 146 -7.57 -0.30 -10.75
C SER A 146 -8.07 0.85 -11.62
N SER A 147 -8.48 1.98 -11.02
CA SER A 147 -8.82 3.19 -11.76
C SER A 147 -7.60 4.04 -12.16
N LEU A 148 -6.40 3.71 -11.66
CA LEU A 148 -5.19 4.48 -11.95
C LEU A 148 -4.62 4.16 -13.34
N PRO A 149 -4.00 5.14 -14.02
CA PRO A 149 -3.25 4.89 -15.24
C PRO A 149 -2.16 3.82 -15.06
N SER A 150 -2.05 2.90 -16.01
CA SER A 150 -1.18 1.73 -15.92
C SER A 150 0.33 2.03 -15.85
N HIS A 151 0.74 3.25 -16.16
CA HIS A 151 2.13 3.69 -16.08
C HIS A 151 2.54 4.14 -14.67
N LEU A 152 1.58 4.37 -13.77
CA LEU A 152 1.86 4.71 -12.38
C LEU A 152 2.21 3.45 -11.60
N ALA A 153 3.26 3.52 -10.78
CA ALA A 153 3.71 2.43 -9.92
C ALA A 153 2.61 1.96 -8.95
N SER A 154 1.74 2.86 -8.53
CA SER A 154 0.59 2.61 -7.66
C SER A 154 -0.57 1.88 -8.35
N SER A 155 -0.56 1.73 -9.67
CA SER A 155 -1.56 0.92 -10.38
C SER A 155 -1.20 -0.58 -10.31
N PRO A 156 -2.16 -1.52 -10.44
CA PRO A 156 -1.83 -2.95 -10.45
C PRO A 156 -0.84 -3.33 -11.56
N ALA A 157 -0.95 -2.71 -12.74
CA ALA A 157 -0.03 -2.95 -13.85
C ALA A 157 1.36 -2.37 -13.58
N GLY A 158 1.44 -1.14 -13.07
CA GLY A 158 2.71 -0.49 -12.75
C GLY A 158 3.43 -1.17 -11.58
N PHE A 159 2.72 -1.64 -10.57
CA PHE A 159 3.31 -2.41 -9.47
C PHE A 159 3.95 -3.72 -9.98
N ARG A 160 3.27 -4.42 -10.90
CA ARG A 160 3.83 -5.63 -11.53
C ARG A 160 5.09 -5.31 -12.33
N ALA A 161 5.12 -4.19 -13.06
CA ALA A 161 6.30 -3.74 -13.77
C ALA A 161 7.44 -3.37 -12.80
N LEU A 162 7.12 -2.69 -11.70
CA LEU A 162 8.06 -2.28 -10.65
C LEU A 162 8.75 -3.49 -10.01
N LEU A 163 7.98 -4.52 -9.62
CA LEU A 163 8.52 -5.73 -8.97
C LEU A 163 9.12 -6.76 -9.93
N GLY A 164 8.84 -6.64 -11.22
CA GLY A 164 9.19 -7.64 -12.22
C GLY A 164 8.39 -8.95 -12.12
N PRO A 165 8.52 -9.85 -13.12
CA PRO A 165 7.66 -11.03 -13.26
C PRO A 165 7.73 -11.98 -12.05
N ALA A 166 8.91 -12.15 -11.45
CA ALA A 166 9.11 -13.05 -10.32
C ALA A 166 8.53 -12.49 -9.01
N GLY A 167 8.62 -11.17 -8.80
CA GLY A 167 8.06 -10.50 -7.63
C GLY A 167 6.53 -10.37 -7.70
N ALA A 168 5.99 -10.25 -8.92
CA ALA A 168 4.56 -10.10 -9.20
C ALA A 168 3.76 -11.41 -9.22
N PHE A 169 4.41 -12.56 -9.43
CA PHE A 169 3.77 -13.87 -9.66
C PHE A 169 2.76 -14.29 -8.58
N TRP A 170 2.98 -13.89 -7.32
CA TRP A 170 2.09 -14.24 -6.20
C TRP A 170 0.89 -13.30 -6.03
N TRP A 171 0.79 -12.26 -6.86
CA TRP A 171 -0.16 -11.15 -6.71
C TRP A 171 -0.99 -10.91 -7.98
N SER A 172 -0.98 -11.88 -8.90
CA SER A 172 -1.72 -11.87 -10.16
C SER A 172 -3.03 -12.63 -10.08
#